data_AF-A0A352RZ85-F1
#
_entry.id   AF-A0A352RZ85-F1
#
_cell.length_a   1.000
_cell.length_b   1.000
_cell.length_c   1.000
_cell.angle_alpha   90.00
_cell.angle_beta   90.00
_cell.angle_gamma   90.00
#
_symmetry.space_group_name_H-M   'P 1'
#
loop_
_entity.id
_entity.type
_entity.pdbx_description
1 polymer ?
#
loop_
_entity_poly.entity_id
_entity_poly.type
_entity_poly.pdbx_seq_one_letter_code
_entity_poly.pdbx_strand_id
1 'polypeptide(L)' 'SALNDASIRAALGQLRPSAETLSMYHSALARSRADWLVGMNLSRLFTVLGRQAGYDGVLSVGRVQTPTLKLVVDRDREI' A
#
# COMPACT_ATOMS: atom_id res chain seq x y z
N SER A 1 -1.28 -11.17 20.19
CA SER A 1 -2.71 -11.45 19.96
C SER A 1 -2.91 -12.94 20.00
N ALA A 2 -3.80 -13.45 20.85
CA ALA A 2 -4.11 -14.88 20.98
C ALA A 2 -5.64 -15.05 21.03
N LEU A 3 -6.15 -16.07 20.36
CA LEU A 3 -7.60 -16.28 20.18
C LEU A 3 -8.21 -17.28 21.19
N ASN A 4 -7.50 -17.57 22.29
CA ASN A 4 -8.04 -18.45 23.34
C ASN A 4 -9.00 -17.68 24.28
N ASP A 5 -9.90 -18.42 24.93
CA ASP A 5 -10.96 -17.85 25.78
C ASP A 5 -10.41 -16.94 26.88
N ALA A 6 -9.32 -17.34 27.55
CA ALA A 6 -8.67 -16.55 28.58
C ALA A 6 -8.15 -15.19 28.06
N SER A 7 -7.52 -15.15 26.89
CA SER A 7 -6.98 -13.93 26.28
C SER A 7 -8.09 -12.99 25.80
N ILE A 8 -9.18 -13.55 25.27
CA ILE A 8 -10.34 -12.78 24.84
C ILE A 8 -11.03 -12.12 26.05
N ARG A 9 -11.27 -12.86 27.14
CA ARG A 9 -11.84 -12.31 28.37
C ARG A 9 -10.96 -11.22 28.97
N ALA A 10 -9.64 -11.44 29.00
CA ALA A 10 -8.69 -10.44 29.47
C ALA A 10 -8.72 -9.16 28.62
N ALA A 11 -8.74 -9.28 27.29
CA ALA A 11 -8.82 -8.14 26.38
C ALA A 11 -10.15 -7.36 26.51
N LEU A 12 -11.27 -8.06 26.67
CA LEU A 12 -12.58 -7.43 26.89
C LEU A 12 -12.67 -6.75 28.26
N GLY A 13 -11.92 -7.23 29.26
CA GLY A 13 -11.79 -6.56 30.57
C GLY A 13 -10.90 -5.31 30.54
N GLN A 14 -10.12 -5.11 29.46
CA GLN A 14 -9.14 -4.02 29.31
C GLN A 14 -9.40 -3.17 28.06
N LEU A 15 -10.66 -2.87 27.77
CA LEU A 15 -11.02 -2.03 26.64
C LEU A 15 -10.44 -0.62 26.80
N ARG A 16 -9.84 -0.13 25.72
CA ARG A 16 -9.24 1.20 25.66
C ARG A 16 -10.19 2.19 24.99
N PRO A 17 -10.27 3.45 25.45
CA PRO A 17 -10.93 4.53 24.73
C PRO A 17 -10.46 4.64 23.28
N SER A 18 -11.39 4.88 22.34
CA SER A 18 -11.08 5.00 20.90
C SER A 18 -10.12 6.15 20.58
N ALA A 19 -10.10 7.21 21.40
CA ALA A 19 -9.19 8.34 21.24
C ALA A 19 -7.71 7.92 21.26
N GLU A 20 -7.36 6.85 22.01
CA GLU A 20 -5.98 6.36 22.11
C GLU A 20 -5.47 5.76 20.79
N THR A 21 -6.35 5.34 19.89
CA THR A 21 -5.99 4.72 18.60
C THR A 21 -6.30 5.63 17.41
N LEU A 22 -6.78 6.86 17.63
CA LEU A 22 -7.16 7.79 16.58
C LEU A 22 -6.00 8.15 15.63
N SER A 23 -4.78 8.27 16.17
CA SER A 23 -3.58 8.50 15.35
C SER A 23 -3.26 7.32 14.42
N MET A 24 -3.47 6.09 14.89
CA MET A 24 -3.30 4.87 14.08
C MET A 24 -4.33 4.80 12.96
N TYR A 25 -5.58 5.17 13.26
CA TYR A 25 -6.63 5.30 12.26
C TYR A 25 -6.25 6.31 11.16
N HIS A 26 -5.81 7.51 11.54
CA HIS A 26 -5.40 8.53 10.57
C HIS A 26 -4.20 8.09 9.73
N SER A 27 -3.22 7.41 10.34
CA SER A 27 -2.07 6.85 9.62
C SER A 27 -2.51 5.81 8.57
N ALA A 28 -3.41 4.89 8.94
CA ALA A 28 -3.95 3.90 8.03
C ALA A 28 -4.77 4.54 6.89
N LEU A 29 -5.60 5.53 7.21
CA LEU A 29 -6.41 6.26 6.23
C LEU A 29 -5.53 7.05 5.25
N ALA A 30 -4.51 7.74 5.76
CA ALA A 30 -3.57 8.50 4.94
C ALA A 30 -2.81 7.57 3.99
N ARG A 31 -2.31 6.42 4.49
CA ARG A 31 -1.66 5.40 3.66
C ARG A 31 -2.57 4.90 2.55
N SER A 32 -3.81 4.51 2.90
CA SER A 32 -4.79 4.00 1.93
C SER A 32 -5.08 5.01 0.82
N ARG A 33 -5.27 6.28 1.19
CA ARG A 33 -5.51 7.37 0.22
C ARG A 33 -4.27 7.65 -0.65
N ALA A 34 -3.08 7.71 -0.06
CA ALA A 34 -1.85 7.94 -0.81
C ALA A 34 -1.57 6.82 -1.81
N ASP A 35 -1.71 5.56 -1.39
CA ASP A 35 -1.52 4.40 -2.26
C ASP A 35 -2.53 4.39 -3.41
N TRP A 36 -3.79 4.73 -3.14
CA TRP A 36 -4.82 4.83 -4.17
C TRP A 36 -4.55 5.99 -5.14
N LEU A 37 -4.23 7.19 -4.64
CA LEU A 37 -3.97 8.36 -5.48
C LEU A 37 -2.77 8.13 -6.42
N VAL A 38 -1.66 7.60 -5.90
CA VAL A 38 -0.48 7.29 -6.72
C VAL A 38 -0.79 6.17 -7.70
N GLY A 39 -1.39 5.07 -7.20
CA GLY A 39 -1.66 3.89 -8.00
C GLY A 39 -2.63 4.15 -9.15
N MET A 40 -3.76 4.81 -8.86
CA MET A 40 -4.81 5.08 -9.84
C MET A 40 -4.34 6.05 -10.93
N ASN A 41 -3.77 7.18 -10.53
CA ASN A 41 -3.41 8.23 -11.48
C ASN A 41 -2.20 7.85 -12.33
N LEU A 42 -1.12 7.36 -11.72
CA LEU A 42 0.09 7.05 -12.47
C LEU A 42 -0.08 5.80 -13.35
N SER A 43 -0.75 4.75 -12.87
CA SER A 43 -1.00 3.58 -13.73
C SER A 43 -1.78 3.96 -14.98
N ARG A 44 -2.80 4.84 -14.84
CA ARG A 44 -3.56 5.35 -16.00
C ARG A 44 -2.69 6.18 -16.93
N LEU A 45 -1.94 7.13 -16.39
CA LEU A 45 -1.03 7.99 -17.17
C LEU A 45 -0.04 7.14 -17.99
N PHE A 46 0.70 6.25 -17.33
CA PHE A 46 1.72 5.45 -17.99
C PHE A 46 1.10 4.44 -18.96
N THR A 47 -0.06 3.85 -18.66
CA THR A 47 -0.75 2.98 -19.62
C THR A 47 -1.16 3.73 -20.88
N VAL A 48 -1.68 4.96 -20.77
CA VAL A 48 -2.01 5.79 -21.95
C VAL A 48 -0.76 6.10 -22.77
N LEU A 49 0.33 6.50 -22.11
CA LEU A 49 1.62 6.75 -22.77
C LEU A 49 2.17 5.48 -23.45
N GLY A 50 2.08 4.33 -22.80
CA GLY A 50 2.47 3.04 -23.35
C GLY A 50 1.68 2.69 -24.60
N ARG A 51 0.36 2.86 -24.57
CA ARG A 51 -0.51 2.63 -25.73
C ARG A 51 -0.17 3.54 -26.91
N GLN A 52 0.13 4.81 -26.65
CA GLN A 52 0.60 5.74 -27.69
C GLN A 52 1.93 5.29 -28.31
N ALA A 53 2.75 4.56 -27.56
CA ALA A 53 4.00 3.95 -28.03
C ALA A 53 3.84 2.52 -28.60
N GLY A 54 2.61 2.03 -28.77
CA GLY A 54 2.32 0.70 -29.34
C GLY A 54 2.32 -0.46 -28.33
N TYR A 55 2.30 -0.18 -27.03
CA TYR A 55 2.15 -1.19 -25.98
C TYR A 55 0.68 -1.39 -25.60
N ASP A 56 0.13 -2.58 -25.85
CA ASP A 56 -1.29 -2.90 -25.60
C ASP A 56 -1.61 -3.34 -24.16
N GLY A 57 -0.59 -3.53 -23.31
CA GLY A 57 -0.75 -3.94 -21.92
C GLY A 57 -1.08 -2.79 -20.96
N VAL A 58 -1.05 -3.11 -19.66
CA VAL A 58 -1.18 -2.15 -18.57
C VAL A 58 0.19 -1.89 -17.97
N LEU A 59 0.55 -0.61 -17.80
CA LEU A 59 1.75 -0.21 -17.07
C LEU A 59 1.34 0.22 -15.67
N SER A 60 1.37 -0.73 -14.72
CA SER A 60 1.04 -0.46 -13.33
C SER A 60 2.14 0.34 -12.64
N VAL A 61 1.74 1.38 -11.92
CA VAL A 61 2.63 2.20 -11.09
C VAL A 61 2.08 2.21 -9.68
N GLY A 62 2.95 2.15 -8.69
CA GLY A 62 2.54 2.24 -7.29
C GLY A 62 3.71 2.51 -6.36
N ARG A 63 3.40 3.12 -5.22
CA ARG A 63 4.40 3.54 -4.22
C ARG A 63 5.27 2.39 -3.69
N VAL A 64 4.78 1.14 -3.72
CA VAL A 64 5.53 -0.05 -3.28
C VAL A 64 6.06 -0.84 -4.47
N GLN A 65 5.21 -1.24 -5.42
CA GLN A 65 5.62 -2.08 -6.54
C GLN A 65 6.72 -1.45 -7.41
N THR A 66 6.66 -0.14 -7.66
CA THR A 66 7.56 0.53 -8.60
C THR A 66 8.96 0.72 -8.02
N PRO A 67 9.14 1.16 -6.76
CA PRO A 67 10.47 1.15 -6.13
C PRO A 67 11.05 -0.25 -5.99
N THR A 68 10.23 -1.28 -5.70
CA THR A 68 10.70 -2.66 -5.66
C THR A 68 11.22 -3.11 -7.03
N LEU A 69 10.50 -2.81 -8.11
CA LEU A 69 10.96 -3.09 -9.47
C LEU A 69 12.28 -2.36 -9.78
N LYS A 70 12.41 -1.11 -9.34
CA LYS A 70 13.65 -0.33 -9.52
C LYS A 70 14.86 -1.04 -8.92
N LEU A 71 14.74 -1.65 -7.73
CA LEU A 71 15.86 -2.38 -7.11
C LEU A 71 16.37 -3.53 -8.00
N VAL A 72 15.46 -4.25 -8.65
CA VAL A 72 15.82 -5.34 -9.57
C VAL A 72 16.49 -4.77 -10.83
N VAL A 73 15.88 -3.76 -11.45
CA VAL A 73 16.42 -3.12 -12.67
C VAL A 73 17.79 -2.49 -12.44
N ASP A 74 18.00 -1.85 -11.28
CA ASP A 74 19.29 -1.26 -10.94
C ASP A 74 20.36 -2.35 -10.79
N ARG A 75 20.04 -3.47 -10.12
CA ARG A 75 20.96 -4.62 -10.00
C ARG A 75 21.27 -5.23 -11.36
N ASP A 76 20.27 -5.42 -12.22
CA ASP A 76 20.49 -6.01 -13.55
C ASP A 76 21.39 -5.14 -14.43
N ARG A 77 21.47 -3.83 -14.18
CA ARG A 77 22.37 -2.90 -14.91
C ARG A 77 23.80 -2.85 -14.37
N GLU A 78 24.02 -3.32 -13.15
CA GLU A 78 25.35 -3.42 -12.54
C GLU A 78 26.13 -4.67 -13.02
N ILE A 79 25.43 -5.66 -13.56
CA ILE A 79 25.97 -6.94 -14.06
C ILE A 79 26.29 -6.82 -15.55
#